data_AF-A0A8S3B1N5-F1
#
_entry.id   AF-A0A8S3B1N5-F1
#
_cell.length_a   1.000
_cell.length_b   1.000
_cell.length_c   1.000
_cell.angle_alpha   90.00
_cell.angle_beta   90.00
_cell.angle_gamma   90.00
#
_symmetry.space_group_name_H-M   'P 1'
#
loop_
_entity.id
_entity.type
_entity.pdbx_description
1 polymer ?
#
loop_
_entity_poly.entity_id
_entity_poly.type
_entity_poly.pdbx_seq_one_letter_code
_entity_poly.pdbx_strand_id
1 'polypeptide(L)' 'MLLSGFSCLSAFASPYWTKRYQDTPKDFQNIGLWELCLYQYRHYKDDLQIPYTGCFWFWTNEMYR' A
#
# COMPACT_ATOMS: atom_id res chain seq x y z
N MET A 1 -18.18 -25.20 0.70
CA MET A 1 -16.71 -25.25 0.56
C MET A 1 -16.17 -24.27 -0.48
N LEU A 2 -16.68 -24.24 -1.73
CA LEU A 2 -16.16 -23.36 -2.80
C LEU A 2 -16.19 -21.85 -2.48
N LEU A 3 -17.28 -21.35 -1.87
CA LEU A 3 -17.41 -19.93 -1.49
C LEU A 3 -16.35 -19.46 -0.48
N SER A 4 -15.93 -20.34 0.45
CA SER A 4 -14.91 -19.99 1.45
C SER A 4 -13.53 -19.83 0.83
N GLY A 5 -13.17 -20.73 -0.10
CA GLY A 5 -11.90 -20.66 -0.81
C GLY A 5 -11.76 -19.39 -1.65
N PHE A 6 -12.84 -19.00 -2.34
CA PHE A 6 -12.82 -17.79 -3.18
C PHE A 6 -12.63 -16.51 -2.35
N SER A 7 -13.29 -16.41 -1.19
CA SER A 7 -13.14 -15.26 -0.29
C SER A 7 -11.75 -15.14 0.31
N CYS A 8 -11.08 -16.25 0.61
CA CYS A 8 -9.69 -16.22 1.08
C CYS A 8 -8.73 -15.73 0.00
N LEU A 9 -8.91 -16.20 -1.24
CA LEU A 9 -8.08 -15.78 -2.37
C LEU A 9 -8.27 -14.29 -2.68
N SER A 10 -9.51 -13.80 -2.65
CA SER A 10 -9.79 -12.39 -2.87
C SER A 10 -9.23 -11.52 -1.75
N ALA A 11 -9.33 -11.94 -0.49
CA ALA A 11 -8.72 -11.24 0.63
C ALA A 11 -7.18 -11.17 0.48
N PHE A 12 -6.55 -12.28 0.09
CA PHE A 12 -5.10 -12.36 -0.07
C PHE A 12 -4.55 -11.47 -1.22
N ALA A 13 -5.28 -11.38 -2.33
CA ALA A 13 -4.87 -10.60 -3.50
C ALA A 13 -5.30 -9.12 -3.45
N SER A 14 -6.16 -8.72 -2.51
CA SER A 14 -6.71 -7.36 -2.47
C SER A 14 -5.84 -6.40 -1.66
N PRO A 15 -5.51 -5.20 -2.20
CA PRO A 15 -4.77 -4.16 -1.46
C PRO A 15 -5.66 -3.31 -0.54
N TYR A 16 -6.69 -3.89 0.07
CA TYR A 16 -7.73 -3.18 0.84
C TYR A 16 -7.92 -3.72 2.26
N TRP A 17 -6.84 -4.21 2.89
CA TRP A 17 -6.89 -4.73 4.26
C TRP A 17 -7.11 -3.62 5.27
N THR A 18 -6.48 -2.47 5.05
CA THR A 18 -6.73 -1.27 5.84
C THR A 18 -6.77 -0.08 4.92
N LYS A 19 -7.78 0.76 5.12
CA LYS A 19 -7.94 2.03 4.42
C LYS A 19 -7.66 3.16 5.40
N ARG A 20 -7.08 4.22 4.88
CA ARG A 20 -6.91 5.47 5.59
C ARG A 20 -8.22 5.98 6.18
N TYR A 21 -8.15 6.45 7.43
CA TYR A 21 -9.22 7.21 8.07
C TYR A 21 -9.40 8.59 7.42
N GLN A 22 -10.59 9.17 7.43
CA GLN A 22 -10.86 10.42 6.69
C GLN A 22 -10.03 11.61 7.23
N ASP A 23 -9.80 11.67 8.54
CA ASP A 23 -9.07 12.77 9.20
C ASP A 23 -7.55 12.57 9.39
N THR A 24 -6.98 11.43 8.98
CA THR A 24 -5.51 11.25 9.04
C THR A 24 -4.79 11.99 7.90
N PRO A 25 -3.44 12.05 7.86
CA PRO A 25 -2.69 12.63 6.72
C PRO A 25 -2.83 11.85 5.41
N LYS A 26 -2.77 12.52 4.24
CA LYS A 26 -3.10 11.96 2.89
C LYS A 26 -2.06 10.98 2.36
N ASP A 27 -0.93 10.95 3.03
CA ASP A 27 0.28 10.22 2.68
C ASP A 27 0.04 8.71 2.55
N PHE A 28 -0.81 8.16 3.41
CA PHE A 28 -1.21 6.76 3.39
C PHE A 28 -2.63 6.61 2.86
N GLN A 29 -2.85 5.74 1.88
CA GLN A 29 -4.18 5.54 1.28
C GLN A 29 -4.78 4.19 1.65
N ASN A 30 -4.07 3.10 1.36
CA ASN A 30 -4.50 1.74 1.65
C ASN A 30 -3.30 0.78 1.67
N ILE A 31 -3.48 -0.33 2.37
CA ILE A 31 -2.48 -1.39 2.52
C ILE A 31 -3.14 -2.74 2.27
N GLY A 32 -2.42 -3.61 1.56
CA GLY A 32 -2.69 -5.04 1.45
C GLY A 32 -1.62 -5.87 2.14
N LEU A 33 -1.67 -7.18 1.91
CA LEU A 33 -0.64 -8.08 2.42
C LEU A 33 0.72 -7.87 1.74
N TRP A 34 0.70 -7.52 0.44
CA TRP A 34 1.91 -7.48 -0.38
C TRP A 34 2.28 -6.09 -0.89
N GLU A 35 1.31 -5.19 -0.91
CA GLU A 35 1.41 -3.88 -1.54
C GLU A 35 0.91 -2.79 -0.60
N LEU A 36 1.56 -1.64 -0.67
CA LEU A 36 1.27 -0.43 0.07
C LEU A 36 0.99 0.71 -0.92
N CYS A 37 -0.19 1.32 -0.82
CA CYS A 37 -0.55 2.46 -1.66
C CYS A 37 -0.41 3.77 -0.88
N LEU A 38 0.44 4.64 -1.43
CA LEU A 38 0.80 5.93 -0.87
C LEU A 38 0.38 7.05 -1.82
N TYR A 39 0.07 8.22 -1.26
CA TYR A 39 -0.29 9.39 -2.05
C TYR A 39 0.47 10.61 -1.53
N GLN A 40 1.43 11.10 -2.31
CA GLN A 40 2.27 12.24 -1.95
C GLN A 40 3.11 12.04 -0.68
N TYR A 41 3.44 10.78 -0.33
CA TYR A 41 4.33 10.50 0.78
C TYR A 41 5.78 10.85 0.41
N ARG A 42 6.51 11.52 1.31
CA ARG A 42 7.95 11.77 1.17
C ARG A 42 8.70 11.03 2.26
N HIS A 43 9.54 10.09 1.87
CA HIS A 43 10.36 9.38 2.84
C HIS A 43 11.56 10.24 3.25
N TYR A 44 11.89 10.24 4.54
CA TYR A 44 12.98 11.08 5.07
C TYR A 44 14.38 10.62 4.62
N LYS A 45 14.51 9.37 4.17
CA LYS A 45 15.77 8.79 3.69
C LYS A 45 15.99 8.93 2.19
N ASP A 46 15.00 9.44 1.47
CA ASP A 46 15.14 9.68 0.03
C ASP A 46 15.95 10.95 -0.22
N ASP A 47 17.13 10.79 -0.81
CA ASP A 47 17.96 11.91 -1.25
C ASP A 47 17.25 12.78 -2.32
N LEU A 48 16.36 12.18 -3.12
CA LEU A 48 15.66 12.86 -4.21
C LEU A 48 14.36 13.56 -3.78
N GLN A 49 13.86 13.30 -2.56
CA GLN A 49 12.61 13.88 -1.99
C GLN A 49 11.39 13.80 -2.94
N ILE A 50 11.36 12.80 -3.83
CA ILE A 50 10.30 12.63 -4.82
C ILE A 50 9.04 12.12 -4.08
N PRO A 51 7.86 12.72 -4.32
CA PRO A 51 6.63 12.26 -3.68
C PRO A 51 6.20 10.90 -4.24
N TYR A 52 6.21 9.87 -3.39
CA TYR A 52 5.67 8.55 -3.70
C TYR A 52 4.16 8.62 -3.87
N THR A 53 3.71 8.36 -5.09
CA THR A 53 2.30 8.36 -5.46
C THR A 53 2.02 7.13 -6.30
N GLY A 54 1.35 6.14 -5.71
CA GLY A 54 1.12 4.85 -6.34
C GLY A 54 1.06 3.71 -5.33
N CYS A 55 0.95 2.48 -5.85
CA CYS A 55 1.01 1.26 -5.06
C CYS A 55 2.36 0.59 -5.28
N PHE A 56 3.00 0.24 -4.19
CA PHE A 56 4.37 -0.28 -4.17
C PHE A 56 4.40 -1.60 -3.42
N TRP A 57 5.14 -2.57 -3.94
CA TRP A 57 5.41 -3.80 -3.20
C TRP A 57 6.42 -3.55 -2.09
N PHE A 58 6.27 -4.23 -0.96
CA PHE A 58 7.20 -4.09 0.19
C PHE A 58 8.66 -4.39 -0.18
N TRP A 59 8.88 -5.22 -1.19
CA TRP A 59 10.22 -5.59 -1.66
C TRP A 59 10.63 -4.86 -2.95
N THR A 60 9.90 -3.83 -3.36
CA THR A 60 10.32 -3.03 -4.52
C THR A 60 11.57 -2.24 -4.19
N ASN A 61 12.42 -2.18 -5.19
CA ASN A 61 13.66 -1.42 -5.16
C ASN A 61 13.46 0.09 -5.17
N GLU A 62 12.23 0.52 -5.38
CA GLU A 62 11.83 1.91 -5.47
C GLU A 62 11.77 2.58 -4.10
N MET A 63 11.54 1.81 -3.03
CA MET A 63 11.45 2.33 -1.65
C MET A 63 12.79 2.45 -0.93
N TYR A 64 13.86 1.82 -1.45
CA TYR A 64 15.18 1.87 -0.84
C TYR A 64 16.16 2.79 -1.57
N ARG A 65 15.76 3.30 -2.74
CA ARG A 65 16.60 4.17 -3.56
C ARG A 65 16.67 5.56 -2.93
#